data_AF-A0A0B6Z521-F1
#
_entry.id   AF-A0A0B6Z521-F1
#
_cell.length_a   1.000
_cell.length_b   1.000
_cell.length_c   1.000
_cell.angle_alpha   90.00
_cell.angle_beta   90.00
_cell.angle_gamma   90.00
#
_symmetry.space_group_name_H-M   'P 1'
#
loop_
_entity.id
_entity.type
_entity.pdbx_description
1 polymer ?
#
loop_
_entity_poly.entity_id
_entity_poly.type
_entity_poly.pdbx_seq_one_letter_code
_entity_poly.pdbx_strand_id
1 'polypeptide(L)'
;TDPAIVRELVSVFTPEELYEQQRLSTLDLHYRRLPLQYDHGLLEHEFDAIQNLILDFMKEPGSWTENSHAFVFHCRTGKSRTSLTMAVAGLLFYHMTGFPYGANPDEQERVS
;
A
#
# COMPACT_ATOMS: atom_id res chain seq x y z
N THR A 1 -5.51 30.51 -31.16
CA THR A 1 -5.50 30.53 -29.69
C THR A 1 -6.70 29.75 -29.24
N ASP A 2 -6.50 28.56 -28.68
CA ASP A 2 -7.62 27.76 -28.17
C ASP A 2 -8.37 28.54 -27.09
N PRO A 3 -9.71 28.50 -27.07
CA PRO A 3 -10.50 29.24 -26.09
C PRO A 3 -10.22 28.71 -24.68
N ALA A 4 -10.13 29.63 -23.72
CA ALA A 4 -9.98 29.27 -22.30
C ALA A 4 -11.19 28.45 -21.85
N ILE A 5 -10.97 27.16 -21.59
CA ILE A 5 -12.00 26.28 -21.02
C ILE A 5 -12.22 26.74 -19.58
N VAL A 6 -13.30 27.47 -19.35
CA VAL A 6 -13.76 27.82 -18.00
C VAL A 6 -14.24 26.53 -17.34
N ARG A 7 -13.42 25.98 -16.43
CA ARG A 7 -13.82 24.85 -15.61
C ARG A 7 -14.42 25.39 -14.32
N GLU A 8 -15.71 25.18 -14.14
CA GLU A 8 -16.38 25.47 -12.88
C GLU A 8 -16.08 24.36 -11.86
N LEU A 9 -15.67 24.76 -10.66
CA LEU A 9 -15.36 23.84 -9.57
C LEU A 9 -16.65 23.53 -8.80
N VAL A 10 -17.26 22.39 -9.09
CA VAL A 10 -18.56 22.00 -8.51
C VAL A 10 -18.41 21.33 -7.13
N SER A 11 -17.32 20.60 -6.91
CA SER A 11 -17.09 19.87 -5.65
C SER A 11 -15.61 19.62 -5.40
N VAL A 12 -15.21 19.65 -4.13
CA VAL A 12 -13.84 19.34 -3.67
C VAL A 12 -13.94 18.31 -2.56
N PHE A 13 -13.18 17.24 -2.69
CA PHE A 13 -13.11 16.19 -1.69
C PHE A 13 -11.67 15.78 -1.45
N THR A 14 -11.37 15.47 -0.20
CA THR A 14 -10.17 14.74 0.19
C THR A 14 -10.32 13.26 -0.19
N PRO A 15 -9.20 12.53 -0.35
CA PRO A 15 -9.27 11.08 -0.57
C PRO A 15 -10.03 10.34 0.54
N GLU A 16 -9.97 10.84 1.78
CA GLU A 16 -10.68 10.28 2.92
C GLU A 16 -12.20 10.48 2.80
N GLU A 17 -12.66 11.68 2.40
CA GLU A 17 -14.08 11.93 2.15
C GLU A 17 -14.62 11.10 0.98
N LEU A 18 -13.84 10.96 -0.10
CA LEU A 18 -14.21 10.07 -1.22
C LEU A 18 -14.31 8.62 -0.78
N TYR A 19 -13.38 8.17 0.05
CA TYR A 19 -13.43 6.83 0.63
C TYR A 19 -14.68 6.63 1.51
N GLU A 20 -15.00 7.56 2.40
CA GLU A 20 -16.18 7.47 3.27
C GLU A 20 -17.48 7.39 2.45
N GLN A 21 -17.57 8.12 1.33
CA GLN A 21 -18.68 7.99 0.39
C GLN A 21 -18.73 6.63 -0.29
N GLN A 22 -17.57 6.11 -0.73
CA GLN A 22 -17.48 4.83 -1.43
C GLN A 22 -17.62 3.61 -0.53
N ARG A 23 -17.26 3.70 0.76
CA ARG A 23 -17.39 2.59 1.72
C ARG A 23 -18.84 2.13 1.86
N LEU A 24 -19.80 3.03 1.63
CA LEU A 24 -21.24 2.70 1.63
C LEU A 24 -21.64 1.83 0.43
N SER A 25 -20.91 1.92 -0.69
CA SER A 25 -21.20 1.18 -1.93
C SER A 25 -20.32 -0.04 -2.15
N THR A 26 -19.09 -0.04 -1.62
CA THR A 26 -18.12 -1.13 -1.76
C THR A 26 -17.88 -1.71 -0.39
N LEU A 27 -18.47 -2.88 -0.11
CA LEU A 27 -18.15 -3.62 1.10
C LEU A 27 -16.65 -3.99 1.05
N ASP A 28 -15.97 -3.77 2.17
CA ASP A 28 -14.61 -4.25 2.46
C ASP A 28 -13.42 -3.46 1.86
N LEU A 29 -13.64 -2.19 1.49
CA LEU A 29 -12.53 -1.26 1.24
C LEU A 29 -12.13 -0.56 2.53
N HIS A 30 -10.82 -0.45 2.80
CA HIS A 30 -10.26 0.33 3.90
C HIS A 30 -9.20 1.32 3.41
N TYR A 31 -9.46 2.63 3.57
CA TYR A 31 -8.48 3.67 3.26
C TYR A 31 -7.61 4.01 4.48
N ARG A 32 -6.30 4.12 4.26
CA ARG A 32 -5.35 4.61 5.26
C ARG A 32 -4.34 5.53 4.60
N ARG A 33 -4.05 6.65 5.26
CA ARG A 33 -3.09 7.65 4.79
C ARG A 33 -1.75 7.50 5.49
N LEU A 34 -0.69 7.26 4.72
CA LEU A 34 0.69 7.25 5.19
C LEU A 34 1.37 8.58 4.77
N PRO A 35 1.73 9.47 5.71
CA PRO A 35 2.31 10.77 5.39
C PRO A 35 3.80 10.65 5.05
N LEU A 36 4.13 9.97 3.95
CA LEU A 36 5.52 9.80 3.48
C LEU A 36 5.98 11.02 2.69
N GLN A 37 7.07 11.64 3.15
CA GLN A 37 7.66 12.79 2.49
C GLN A 37 8.40 12.41 1.19
N TYR A 38 8.70 13.41 0.37
CA TYR A 38 9.40 13.24 -0.91
C TYR A 38 10.92 13.41 -0.69
N ASP A 39 11.73 12.75 -1.52
CA ASP A 39 13.20 12.90 -1.60
C ASP A 39 14.07 12.32 -0.47
N HIS A 40 13.59 11.36 0.32
CA HIS A 40 14.46 10.57 1.21
C HIS A 40 14.07 9.09 1.26
N GLY A 41 15.01 8.26 1.73
CA GLY A 41 14.74 6.87 2.08
C GLY A 41 13.82 6.78 3.30
N LEU A 42 13.25 5.60 3.53
CA LEU A 42 12.30 5.40 4.63
C LEU A 42 12.96 5.67 5.98
N LEU A 43 12.38 6.58 6.77
CA LEU A 43 12.79 6.79 8.15
C LEU A 43 12.24 5.65 9.03
N GLU A 44 12.89 5.39 10.16
CA GLU A 44 12.49 4.32 11.10
C GLU A 44 11.02 4.44 11.52
N HIS A 45 10.57 5.63 11.91
CA HIS A 45 9.17 5.86 12.29
C HIS A 45 8.18 5.66 11.13
N GLU A 46 8.61 5.88 9.89
CA GLU A 46 7.78 5.63 8.70
C GLU A 46 7.68 4.13 8.42
N PHE A 47 8.78 3.39 8.67
CA PHE A 47 8.77 1.93 8.64
C PHE A 47 7.84 1.36 9.70
N ASP A 48 7.93 1.84 10.94
CA ASP A 48 7.04 1.42 12.03
C ASP A 48 5.57 1.70 11.70
N ALA A 49 5.28 2.83 11.07
CA ALA A 49 3.92 3.16 10.63
C ALA A 49 3.39 2.18 9.58
N ILE A 50 4.22 1.78 8.61
CA ILE A 50 3.88 0.77 7.60
C ILE A 50 3.69 -0.61 8.27
N GLN A 51 4.58 -0.99 9.18
CA GLN A 51 4.50 -2.26 9.89
C GLN A 51 3.22 -2.37 10.72
N ASN A 52 2.94 -1.35 11.54
CA ASN A 52 1.73 -1.33 12.36
C ASN A 52 0.47 -1.41 11.49
N LEU A 53 0.44 -0.69 10.36
CA LEU A 53 -0.66 -0.76 9.42
C LEU A 53 -0.90 -2.18 8.90
N ILE A 54 0.15 -2.87 8.43
CA ILE A 54 0.03 -4.24 7.92
C ILE A 54 -0.39 -5.18 9.04
N LEU A 55 0.24 -5.09 10.20
CA LEU A 55 -0.09 -5.91 11.36
C LEU A 55 -1.54 -5.74 11.81
N ASP A 56 -2.07 -4.53 11.78
CA ASP A 56 -3.46 -4.26 12.17
C ASP A 56 -4.45 -4.96 11.24
N PHE A 57 -4.20 -4.94 9.93
CA PHE A 57 -5.01 -5.71 8.98
C PHE A 57 -4.85 -7.22 9.16
N MET A 58 -3.64 -7.69 9.48
CA MET A 58 -3.39 -9.13 9.63
C MET A 58 -3.83 -9.74 10.97
N LYS A 59 -4.18 -8.92 11.97
CA LYS A 59 -4.76 -9.38 13.23
C LYS A 59 -6.22 -9.81 13.10
N GLU A 60 -6.89 -9.47 11.99
CA GLU A 60 -8.29 -9.83 11.81
C GLU A 60 -8.47 -11.35 11.65
N PRO A 61 -9.41 -11.97 12.38
CA PRO A 61 -9.61 -13.41 12.35
C PRO A 61 -10.00 -13.87 10.94
N GLY A 62 -9.17 -14.72 10.34
CA GLY A 62 -9.34 -15.18 8.95
C GLY A 62 -8.36 -14.55 7.94
N SER A 63 -7.57 -13.56 8.35
CA SER A 63 -6.58 -12.88 7.48
C SER A 63 -5.44 -13.76 6.97
N TRP A 64 -5.25 -14.94 7.54
CA TRP A 64 -4.23 -15.91 7.10
C TRP A 64 -4.72 -16.85 5.98
N THR A 65 -5.97 -16.70 5.53
CA THR A 65 -6.45 -17.46 4.37
C THR A 65 -5.88 -16.87 3.09
N GLU A 66 -5.43 -17.73 2.18
CA GLU A 66 -4.86 -17.34 0.89
C GLU A 66 -5.81 -16.38 0.15
N ASN A 67 -5.29 -15.23 -0.27
CA ASN A 67 -6.01 -14.19 -1.03
C ASN A 67 -7.14 -13.47 -0.28
N SER A 68 -7.14 -13.47 1.06
CA SER A 68 -8.15 -12.74 1.83
C SER A 68 -8.01 -11.22 1.78
N HIS A 69 -6.79 -10.70 1.59
CA HIS A 69 -6.51 -9.26 1.66
C HIS A 69 -5.68 -8.79 0.47
N ALA A 70 -6.02 -7.61 -0.05
CA ALA A 70 -5.27 -6.93 -1.09
C ALA A 70 -4.88 -5.52 -0.65
N PHE A 71 -3.58 -5.20 -0.73
CA PHE A 71 -3.07 -3.87 -0.42
C PHE A 71 -2.82 -3.07 -1.70
N VAL A 72 -3.37 -1.86 -1.78
CA VAL A 72 -3.12 -0.93 -2.89
C VAL A 72 -2.31 0.26 -2.39
N PHE A 73 -1.04 0.33 -2.81
CA PHE A 73 -0.16 1.45 -2.47
C PHE A 73 -0.16 2.51 -3.58
N HIS A 74 -0.47 3.76 -3.23
CA HIS A 74 -0.54 4.86 -4.19
C HIS A 74 0.29 6.06 -3.75
N CYS A 75 1.01 6.66 -4.70
CA CYS A 75 1.63 7.97 -4.56
C CYS A 75 1.50 8.74 -5.88
N ARG A 76 1.89 10.03 -5.90
CA ARG A 76 1.77 10.92 -7.07
C ARG A 76 2.23 10.31 -8.40
N THR A 77 3.32 9.54 -8.40
CA THR A 77 3.93 8.99 -9.62
C THR A 77 3.93 7.47 -9.68
N GLY A 78 3.52 6.77 -8.62
CA GLY A 78 3.62 5.31 -8.50
C GLY A 78 5.04 4.73 -8.48
N LYS A 79 6.07 5.58 -8.34
CA LYS A 79 7.50 5.16 -8.33
C LYS A 79 8.02 5.03 -6.90
N SER A 80 9.10 5.74 -6.56
CA SER A 80 9.83 5.74 -5.28
C SER A 80 9.02 5.26 -4.05
N ARG A 81 8.09 6.07 -3.54
CA ARG A 81 7.32 5.73 -2.32
C ARG A 81 6.46 4.48 -2.48
N THR A 82 5.74 4.34 -3.59
CA THR A 82 4.92 3.15 -3.85
C THR A 82 5.79 1.89 -3.89
N SER A 83 6.89 1.91 -4.64
CA SER A 83 7.80 0.76 -4.75
C SER A 83 8.45 0.41 -3.40
N LEU A 84 8.86 1.42 -2.64
CA LEU A 84 9.47 1.26 -1.32
C LEU A 84 8.49 0.65 -0.32
N THR A 85 7.29 1.23 -0.18
CA THR A 85 6.26 0.70 0.72
C THR A 85 5.84 -0.71 0.30
N MET A 86 5.70 -0.98 -1.00
CA MET A 86 5.38 -2.31 -1.51
C MET A 86 6.46 -3.34 -1.18
N ALA A 87 7.75 -2.99 -1.33
CA ALA A 87 8.86 -3.86 -0.97
C ALA A 87 8.87 -4.16 0.53
N VAL A 88 8.75 -3.13 1.38
CA VAL A 88 8.66 -3.29 2.84
C VAL A 88 7.46 -4.14 3.23
N ALA A 89 6.30 -3.89 2.63
CA ALA A 89 5.09 -4.65 2.92
C ALA A 89 5.23 -6.13 2.55
N GLY A 90 5.80 -6.42 1.38
CA GLY A 90 6.08 -7.79 0.95
C GLY A 90 7.06 -8.50 1.87
N LEU A 91 8.14 -7.82 2.27
CA LEU A 91 9.13 -8.37 3.21
C LEU A 91 8.51 -8.68 4.57
N LEU A 92 7.68 -7.77 5.11
CA LEU A 92 6.96 -7.99 6.35
C LEU A 92 5.98 -9.15 6.24
N PHE A 93 5.19 -9.19 5.16
CA PHE A 93 4.25 -10.27 4.90
C PHE A 93 4.95 -11.63 4.90
N TYR A 94 6.00 -11.81 4.09
CA TYR A 94 6.75 -13.06 4.01
C TYR A 94 7.59 -13.37 5.24
N HIS A 95 8.02 -12.36 5.99
CA HIS A 95 8.63 -12.60 7.30
C HIS A 95 7.65 -13.28 8.27
N MET A 96 6.35 -13.00 8.13
CA MET A 96 5.31 -13.55 8.98
C MET A 96 4.68 -14.85 8.44
N THR A 97 4.55 -14.98 7.11
CA THR A 97 3.93 -16.16 6.45
C THR A 97 4.92 -17.20 5.96
N GLY A 98 6.22 -16.87 5.94
CA GLY A 98 7.27 -17.65 5.29
C GLY A 98 7.54 -17.17 3.87
N PHE A 99 8.81 -17.14 3.48
CA PHE A 99 9.21 -16.77 2.13
C PHE A 99 8.86 -17.86 1.12
N PRO A 100 8.57 -17.50 -0.15
CA PRO A 100 8.30 -18.47 -1.19
C PRO A 100 9.54 -19.31 -1.50
N TYR A 101 9.31 -20.52 -2.01
CA TYR A 101 10.37 -21.42 -2.47
C TYR A 101 11.31 -20.72 -3.48
N GLY A 102 12.61 -20.93 -3.33
CA GLY A 102 13.65 -20.28 -4.13
C GLY A 102 14.14 -18.96 -3.53
N ALA A 103 13.61 -18.53 -2.39
CA ALA A 103 14.15 -17.39 -1.64
C ALA A 103 15.37 -17.77 -0.77
N ASN A 104 15.45 -19.04 -0.34
CA ASN A 104 16.57 -19.52 0.47
C ASN A 104 17.80 -19.78 -0.41
N PRO A 105 19.03 -19.52 0.10
CA PRO A 105 20.27 -19.77 -0.66
C PRO A 105 20.40 -21.22 -1.17
N ASP A 106 19.87 -22.18 -0.42
CA ASP A 106 19.93 -23.61 -0.74
C ASP A 106 18.90 -24.05 -1.81
N GLU A 107 17.91 -23.19 -2.09
CA GLU A 107 16.83 -23.43 -3.06
C GLU A 107 17.05 -22.65 -4.37
N GLN A 108 17.99 -21.71 -4.38
CA GLN A 108 18.37 -20.95 -5.57
C GLN A 108 19.17 -21.84 -6.52
N GLU A 109 18.60 -22.13 -7.69
CA GLU A 109 19.29 -22.81 -8.77
C GLU A 109 20.54 -21.98 -9.12
N ARG A 110 21.74 -22.56 -8.98
CA ARG A 110 22.99 -21.89 -9.39
C ARG A 110 22.95 -21.72 -10.90
N VAL A 111 22.51 -20.55 -11.36
CA VAL A 111 22.69 -20.15 -12.75
C VAL A 111 24.19 -19.81 -12.91
N SER A 112 24.97 -20.83 -13.27
CA SER A 112 26.38 -20.71 -13.67
C SER A 112 26.51 -20.24 -15.11
#